data_AF-A0A3A4SP16-F1
#
_entry.id   AF-A0A3A4SP16-F1
#
_cell.length_a   1.000
_cell.length_b   1.000
_cell.length_c   1.000
_cell.angle_alpha   90.00
_cell.angle_beta   90.00
_cell.angle_gamma   90.00
#
_symmetry.space_group_name_H-M   'P 1'
#
loop_
_entity.id
_entity.type
_entity.pdbx_description
1 polymer ?
#
loop_
_entity_poly.entity_id
_entity_poly.type
_entity_poly.pdbx_seq_one_letter_code
_entity_poly.pdbx_strand_id
1 'polypeptide(L)'
;MNFNSLLKKLMNKPASKDVAKQRLKFALLTDKLDVKKDMLKDLQKDLIEVISRYFEIDKESITIDIQRSEECSALVFNSPILSATHKRGAPAA
;
A
#
# COMPACT_ATOMS: atom_id res chain seq x y z
N MET A 1 14.40 27.48 44.65
CA MET A 1 14.10 26.48 43.60
C MET A 1 14.88 26.86 42.35
N ASN A 2 15.73 25.96 41.85
CA ASN A 2 16.72 26.29 40.83
C ASN A 2 16.08 26.34 39.43
N PHE A 3 16.17 27.51 38.79
CA PHE A 3 15.68 27.80 37.43
C PHE A 3 16.19 26.80 36.37
N ASN A 4 17.40 26.29 36.58
CA ASN A 4 18.04 25.30 35.72
C ASN A 4 17.30 23.93 35.69
N SER A 5 16.53 23.61 36.74
CA SER A 5 15.72 22.38 36.78
C SER A 5 14.44 22.48 35.95
N LEU A 6 13.90 23.69 35.78
CA LEU A 6 12.72 23.97 34.95
C LEU A 6 13.06 23.94 33.46
N LEU A 7 14.23 24.48 33.08
CA LEU A 7 14.71 24.44 31.69
C LEU A 7 15.00 23.00 31.22
N LYS A 8 15.64 22.19 32.08
CA LYS A 8 15.87 20.76 31.81
C LYS A 8 14.57 19.97 31.64
N LYS A 9 13.53 20.30 32.40
CA LYS A 9 12.21 19.64 32.29
C LYS A 9 11.47 20.01 31.00
N LEU A 10 11.78 21.16 30.40
CA LEU A 10 11.24 21.60 29.12
C LEU A 10 12.01 21.02 27.91
N MET A 11 13.31 20.80 28.05
CA MET A 11 14.18 20.20 27.01
C MET A 11 14.08 18.66 26.93
N ASN A 12 13.45 17.99 27.90
CA ASN A 12 13.23 16.54 27.88
C ASN A 12 12.03 16.09 27.02
N LYS A 13 11.40 17.01 26.26
CA LYS A 13 10.42 16.66 25.24
C LYS A 13 11.18 16.35 23.94
N PRO A 14 10.75 15.34 23.15
CA PRO A 14 11.37 15.06 21.85
C PRO A 14 11.45 16.36 21.05
N ALA A 15 12.63 16.66 20.49
CA ALA A 15 12.87 17.92 19.82
C ALA A 15 11.81 18.12 18.74
N SER A 16 11.06 19.21 18.79
CA SER A 16 9.97 19.52 17.85
C SER A 16 10.42 19.43 16.38
N LYS A 17 11.71 19.70 16.14
CA LYS A 17 12.42 19.51 14.88
C LYS A 17 12.31 18.08 14.33
N ASP A 18 12.50 17.05 15.16
CA ASP A 18 12.50 15.66 14.71
C ASP A 18 11.07 15.19 14.38
N VAL A 19 10.10 15.57 15.21
CA VAL A 19 8.67 15.29 14.96
C VAL A 19 8.19 15.99 13.69
N ALA A 20 8.53 17.27 13.49
CA ALA A 20 8.18 18.01 12.27
C ALA A 20 8.85 17.39 11.03
N LYS A 21 10.10 16.94 11.14
CA LYS A 21 10.83 16.26 10.06
C LYS A 21 10.16 14.93 9.69
N GLN A 22 9.70 14.14 10.65
CA GLN A 22 8.97 12.90 10.36
C GLN A 22 7.62 13.18 9.70
N ARG A 23 6.83 14.13 10.22
CA ARG A 23 5.55 14.53 9.61
C ARG A 23 5.72 15.06 8.20
N LEU A 24 6.76 15.86 7.94
CA LEU A 24 7.06 16.37 6.60
C LEU A 24 7.48 15.25 5.64
N LYS A 25 8.32 14.30 6.08
CA LYS A 25 8.65 13.11 5.28
C LYS A 25 7.40 12.31 4.92
N PHE A 26 6.51 12.08 5.89
CA PHE A 26 5.26 11.37 5.67
C PHE A 26 4.33 12.13 4.71
N ALA A 27 4.20 13.45 4.86
CA ALA A 27 3.40 14.28 3.95
C ALA A 27 3.94 14.24 2.52
N LEU A 28 5.26 14.32 2.33
CA LEU A 28 5.91 14.23 1.02
C LEU A 28 5.78 12.84 0.38
N LEU A 29 5.85 11.76 1.16
CA LEU A 29 5.58 10.41 0.67
C LEU A 29 4.11 10.28 0.25
N THR A 30 3.18 10.80 1.05
CA THR A 30 1.73 10.79 0.76
C THR A 30 1.42 11.58 -0.52
N ASP A 31 2.05 12.74 -0.72
CA ASP A 31 1.90 13.59 -1.91
C ASP A 31 2.40 12.88 -3.19
N LYS A 32 3.54 12.16 -3.10
CA LYS A 32 4.04 11.34 -4.22
C LYS A 32 3.23 10.08 -4.47
N LEU A 33 2.51 9.61 -3.46
CA LEU A 33 1.59 8.48 -3.52
C LEU A 33 0.14 8.95 -3.60
N ASP A 34 -0.12 10.15 -4.15
CA ASP A 34 -1.45 10.55 -4.58
C ASP A 34 -1.83 9.70 -5.80
N VAL A 35 -2.05 8.43 -5.49
CA VAL A 35 -2.47 7.36 -6.37
C VAL A 35 -3.86 7.77 -6.81
N LYS A 36 -3.92 8.49 -7.93
CA LYS A 36 -5.17 8.90 -8.55
C LYS A 36 -6.04 7.66 -8.70
N LYS A 37 -7.32 7.78 -8.37
CA LYS A 37 -8.29 6.65 -8.45
C LYS A 37 -8.24 5.95 -9.81
N ASP A 38 -7.93 6.68 -10.87
CA ASP A 38 -7.81 6.12 -12.22
C ASP A 38 -6.59 5.18 -12.37
N MET A 39 -5.45 5.51 -11.75
CA MET A 39 -4.27 4.64 -11.77
C MET A 39 -4.52 3.30 -11.05
N LEU A 40 -5.34 3.28 -9.99
CA LEU A 40 -5.70 2.02 -9.33
C LEU A 40 -6.63 1.17 -10.16
N LYS A 41 -7.55 1.79 -10.91
CA LYS A 41 -8.42 1.08 -11.83
C LYS A 41 -7.62 0.45 -12.97
N ASP A 42 -6.65 1.18 -13.50
CA ASP A 42 -5.75 0.66 -14.55
C ASP A 42 -4.93 -0.52 -14.01
N LEU A 43 -4.32 -0.36 -12.84
CA LEU A 43 -3.59 -1.45 -12.19
C LEU A 43 -4.47 -2.66 -11.88
N GLN A 44 -5.71 -2.44 -11.43
CA GLN A 44 -6.67 -3.51 -11.21
C GLN A 44 -6.91 -4.32 -12.48
N LYS A 45 -7.16 -3.62 -13.60
CA LYS A 45 -7.39 -4.25 -14.90
C LYS A 45 -6.19 -5.10 -15.34
N ASP A 46 -4.99 -4.55 -15.20
CA ASP A 46 -3.75 -5.24 -15.60
C ASP A 46 -3.50 -6.49 -14.75
N LEU A 47 -3.69 -6.40 -13.43
CA LEU A 47 -3.55 -7.54 -12.51
C LEU A 47 -4.57 -8.64 -12.82
N ILE A 48 -5.84 -8.27 -13.05
CA ILE A 48 -6.89 -9.21 -13.45
C ILE A 48 -6.48 -9.96 -14.71
N GLU A 49 -5.98 -9.24 -15.72
CA GLU A 49 -5.55 -9.85 -16.97
C GLU A 49 -4.43 -10.87 -16.75
N VAL A 50 -3.40 -10.51 -15.97
CA VAL A 50 -2.25 -11.38 -15.70
C VAL A 50 -2.67 -12.61 -14.90
N ILE A 51 -3.42 -12.46 -13.81
CA ILE A 51 -3.88 -13.57 -12.97
C ILE A 51 -4.82 -14.50 -13.74
N SER A 52 -5.68 -13.93 -14.61
CA SER A 52 -6.61 -14.71 -15.46
C SER A 52 -5.89 -15.67 -16.42
N ARG A 53 -4.60 -15.45 -16.71
CA ARG A 53 -3.81 -16.39 -17.54
C ARG A 53 -3.56 -17.72 -16.84
N TYR A 54 -3.60 -17.73 -15.50
CA TYR A 54 -3.27 -18.88 -14.66
C TYR A 54 -4.47 -19.41 -13.89
N PHE A 55 -5.41 -18.54 -13.50
CA PHE A 55 -6.57 -18.89 -12.69
C PHE A 55 -7.84 -18.35 -13.30
N GLU A 56 -8.90 -19.16 -13.27
CA GLU A 56 -10.25 -18.66 -13.47
C GLU A 56 -10.69 -17.96 -12.19
N ILE A 57 -10.94 -16.66 -12.28
CA ILE A 57 -11.29 -15.81 -11.14
C ILE A 57 -12.63 -15.13 -11.39
N ASP A 58 -13.41 -14.98 -10.33
CA ASP A 58 -14.64 -14.18 -10.37
C ASP A 58 -14.27 -12.69 -10.41
N LYS A 59 -14.47 -12.06 -11.58
CA LYS A 59 -14.10 -10.66 -11.84
C LYS A 59 -14.99 -9.65 -11.13
N GLU A 60 -16.21 -10.02 -10.77
CA GLU A 60 -17.17 -9.13 -10.13
C GLU A 60 -16.90 -9.00 -8.62
N SER A 61 -16.29 -10.03 -8.03
CA SER A 61 -15.99 -10.12 -6.60
C SER A 61 -14.55 -9.70 -6.23
N ILE A 62 -13.85 -8.99 -7.12
CA ILE A 62 -12.46 -8.59 -6.90
C ILE A 62 -12.40 -7.33 -6.05
N THR A 63 -11.55 -7.34 -5.02
CA THR A 63 -11.29 -6.17 -4.18
C THR A 63 -9.80 -5.85 -4.13
N ILE A 64 -9.49 -4.57 -4.27
CA ILE A 64 -8.14 -4.03 -4.11
C ILE A 64 -8.15 -2.99 -3.01
N ASP A 65 -7.21 -3.12 -2.08
CA ASP A 65 -7.02 -2.21 -0.96
C ASP A 65 -5.56 -1.75 -0.86
N ILE A 66 -5.36 -0.53 -0.35
CA ILE A 66 -4.04 -0.01 -0.01
C ILE A 66 -3.96 0.12 1.51
N GLN A 67 -3.26 -0.82 2.12
CA GLN A 67 -2.99 -0.78 3.55
C GLN A 67 -1.74 0.07 3.79
N ARG A 68 -1.90 1.16 4.54
CA ARG A 68 -0.81 2.08 4.87
C ARG A 68 -0.40 1.89 6.33
N SER A 69 0.91 1.77 6.56
CA SER A 69 1.54 1.77 7.89
C SER A 69 2.54 2.92 7.98
N GLU A 70 3.15 3.12 9.15
CA GLU A 70 4.15 4.18 9.35
C GLU A 70 5.41 3.99 8.50
N GLU A 71 5.75 2.75 8.15
CA GLU A 71 7.00 2.40 7.46
C GLU A 71 6.80 2.00 6.00
N CYS A 72 5.63 1.45 5.63
CA CYS A 72 5.35 1.00 4.28
C CYS A 72 3.87 1.10 3.87
N SER A 73 3.64 1.06 2.56
CA SER A 73 2.30 0.87 1.98
C SER A 73 2.26 -0.47 1.25
N ALA A 74 1.23 -1.27 1.50
CA ALA A 74 0.98 -2.55 0.87
C ALA A 74 -0.27 -2.46 -0.02
N LEU A 75 -0.18 -3.02 -1.23
CA LEU A 75 -1.32 -3.23 -2.10
C LEU A 75 -1.82 -4.66 -1.91
N VAL A 76 -3.07 -4.82 -1.50
CA VAL A 76 -3.70 -6.11 -1.23
C VAL A 76 -4.76 -6.38 -2.30
N PHE A 77 -4.59 -7.47 -3.04
CA PHE A 77 -5.53 -7.94 -4.05
C PHE A 77 -6.21 -9.21 -3.53
N ASN A 78 -7.53 -9.17 -3.38
CA ASN A 78 -8.33 -10.34 -3.01
C ASN A 78 -9.25 -10.72 -4.16
N SER A 79 -9.22 -11.98 -4.54
CA SER A 79 -10.07 -12.53 -5.60
C SER A 79 -10.43 -13.98 -5.28
N PRO A 80 -11.71 -14.36 -5.35
CA PRO A 80 -12.09 -15.77 -5.35
C PRO A 80 -11.50 -16.49 -6.57
N ILE A 81 -10.91 -17.66 -6.34
CA ILE A 81 -10.43 -18.55 -7.39
C ILE A 81 -11.52 -19.60 -7.63
N LEU A 82 -12.00 -19.68 -8.86
CA LEU A 82 -13.00 -20.65 -9.29
C LEU A 82 -12.34 -21.95 -9.73
N SER A 83 -11.28 -21.84 -10.54
CA SER A 83 -10.50 -23.00 -10.99
C SER A 83 -9.08 -22.60 -11.38
N ALA A 84 -8.15 -23.55 -11.42
CA ALA A 84 -6.84 -23.34 -12.01
C ALA A 84 -6.89 -23.67 -13.50
N THR A 85 -6.35 -22.80 -14.35
CA THR A 85 -6.31 -23.01 -15.79
C THR A 85 -5.29 -24.11 -16.11
N HIS A 86 -5.76 -25.36 -16.17
CA HIS A 86 -4.96 -26.45 -16.72
C HIS A 86 -4.99 -26.32 -18.24
N LYS A 87 -3.97 -25.67 -18.84
CA LYS A 87 -3.70 -25.88 -20.26
C LYS A 87 -3.26 -27.33 -20.43
N ARG A 88 -4.23 -28.26 -20.46
CA ARG A 88 -4.02 -29.60 -21.04
C ARG A 88 -3.47 -29.36 -22.43
N GLY A 89 -2.29 -29.90 -22.69
CA GLY A 89 -1.51 -29.68 -23.91
C GLY A 89 -2.38 -29.78 -25.15
N ALA A 90 -2.15 -28.87 -26.08
CA ALA A 90 -2.64 -29.03 -27.43
C ALA A 90 -2.20 -30.42 -27.94
N PRO A 91 -3.09 -31.27 -28.45
CA PRO A 91 -2.66 -32.45 -29.17
C PRO A 91 -1.93 -31.96 -30.43
N ALA A 92 -0.65 -32.30 -30.54
CA ALA A 92 0.06 -32.21 -31.80
C ALA A 92 -0.63 -33.21 -32.76
N ALA A 93 -1.27 -32.67 -33.79
CA ALA A 93 -1.74 -33.42 -34.93
C ALA A 93 -0.58 -33.69 -35.90
#